data_AF-A0A2I3THG6-F1
#
_entry.id   AF-A0A2I3THG6-F1
#
_cell.length_a   1.000
_cell.length_b   1.000
_cell.length_c   1.000
_cell.angle_alpha   90.00
_cell.angle_beta   90.00
_cell.angle_gamma   90.00
#
_symmetry.space_group_name_H-M   'P 1'
#
loop_
_entity.id
_entity.type
_entity.pdbx_description
1 polymer ?
#
loop_
_entity_poly.entity_id
_entity_poly.type
_entity_poly.pdbx_seq_one_letter_code
_entity_poly.pdbx_strand_id
1 'polypeptide(L)'
;MAGQDPALSTSHPFYDVARHGILQVAGDDRFGRRVVTFSCCRMPPSHELDHQRLLEYLKYTLDQYVENDYTIVYFHYGLNSRNKPSLGWLQSAYKEFDRKYKKNLKALYVVHPTSFIKVLWNILKPLISHKFGKKVIYFNYLSELHEHLKYDQLVIPPEVLRYDEKLQSLHEGRTPPPTKTPPPRPPLPTQQFGVSLQYLKDKNQGELIPPVLRFTVTYLREKGLRTEGLFRRSASAQTVREIQRLYNQGKPVNFDDYGDIHIPAVILKTFLRELPQPLLTFQAYEQILGITCVESSLRVTRCRQILRSLPDHNYVVLCYLMGFLHAVSRESIFNKMNSSNLACVFGLNLIWPSQGVSSLSALVPLNMFTELLIEYYEKIFSTPEAPGERGLAPWEQGSRAAPLQEAVPRTQATGLTKPTLPPSPLMAARRRL
;
A
#
# COMPACT_ATOMS: atom_id res chain seq x y z
N MET A 1 -3.63 -4.43 42.60
CA MET A 1 -5.08 -4.65 42.78
C MET A 1 -5.77 -4.20 41.50
N ALA A 2 -6.77 -4.92 40.99
CA ALA A 2 -7.50 -4.48 39.81
C ALA A 2 -8.41 -3.29 40.19
N GLY A 3 -8.35 -2.20 39.43
CA GLY A 3 -9.30 -1.10 39.58
C GLY A 3 -10.69 -1.57 39.15
N GLN A 4 -11.65 -1.56 40.06
CA GLN A 4 -13.06 -1.74 39.72
C GLN A 4 -13.53 -0.50 38.95
N ASP A 5 -14.07 -0.68 37.74
CA ASP A 5 -14.87 0.37 37.11
C ASP A 5 -16.01 0.76 38.08
N PRO A 6 -16.25 2.05 38.33
CA PRO A 6 -17.40 2.48 39.12
C PRO A 6 -18.66 2.01 38.39
N ALA A 7 -19.49 1.21 39.05
CA ALA A 7 -20.58 0.46 38.43
C ALA A 7 -21.47 1.39 37.58
N LEU A 8 -21.37 1.26 36.25
CA LEU A 8 -22.00 2.16 35.31
C LEU A 8 -23.51 2.06 35.43
N SER A 9 -24.12 3.08 36.04
CA SER A 9 -25.57 3.10 36.28
C SER A 9 -26.34 2.93 34.98
N THR A 10 -27.39 2.10 35.02
CA THR A 10 -28.36 1.95 33.93
C THR A 10 -29.12 3.25 33.62
N SER A 11 -29.09 4.24 34.53
CA SER A 11 -29.61 5.60 34.31
C SER A 11 -28.64 6.54 33.57
N HIS A 12 -27.44 6.10 33.19
CA HIS A 12 -26.48 6.95 32.47
C HIS A 12 -27.02 7.35 31.08
N PRO A 13 -27.01 8.64 30.67
CA PRO A 13 -27.63 9.10 29.41
C PRO A 13 -27.11 8.47 28.12
N PHE A 14 -25.93 7.84 28.18
CA PHE A 14 -25.30 7.09 27.09
C PHE A 14 -25.01 5.63 27.48
N TYR A 15 -25.75 5.03 28.42
CA TYR A 15 -25.54 3.65 28.89
C TYR A 15 -25.43 2.63 27.73
N ASP A 16 -26.23 2.85 26.67
CA ASP A 16 -26.26 2.06 25.44
C ASP A 16 -24.90 1.91 24.74
N VAL A 17 -24.06 2.96 24.81
CA VAL A 17 -22.68 2.95 24.30
C VAL A 17 -21.66 2.70 25.41
N ALA A 18 -21.81 3.41 26.54
CA ALA A 18 -20.83 3.43 27.63
C ALA A 18 -20.61 2.05 28.26
N ARG A 19 -21.64 1.18 28.30
CA ARG A 19 -21.55 -0.21 28.77
C ARG A 19 -20.49 -1.06 28.06
N HIS A 20 -20.09 -0.68 26.84
CA HIS A 20 -19.06 -1.39 26.08
C HIS A 20 -17.64 -1.02 26.52
N GLY A 21 -17.45 0.03 27.33
CA GLY A 21 -16.12 0.44 27.81
C GLY A 21 -15.17 0.91 26.70
N ILE A 22 -15.71 1.35 25.56
CA ILE A 22 -14.94 1.85 24.40
C ILE A 22 -14.10 3.07 24.79
N LEU A 23 -14.59 3.88 25.74
CA LEU A 23 -13.97 5.09 26.25
C LEU A 23 -13.82 5.00 27.77
N GLN A 24 -12.63 5.28 28.29
CA GLN A 24 -12.35 5.32 29.75
C GLN A 24 -11.40 6.48 30.08
N VAL A 25 -11.45 6.97 31.32
CA VAL A 25 -10.56 8.04 31.82
C VAL A 25 -9.50 7.38 32.71
N ALA A 26 -8.26 7.38 32.23
CA ALA A 26 -7.18 6.53 32.72
C ALA A 26 -6.11 7.33 33.49
N GLY A 27 -6.53 7.99 34.57
CA GLY A 27 -5.63 8.72 35.47
C GLY A 27 -4.99 9.96 34.84
N ASP A 28 -3.69 10.14 35.10
CA ASP A 28 -2.89 11.29 34.66
C ASP A 28 -1.65 10.87 33.87
N ASP A 29 -1.22 11.71 32.93
CA ASP A 29 0.12 11.60 32.36
C ASP A 29 1.21 12.03 33.37
N ARG A 30 2.48 11.96 32.95
CA ARG A 30 3.64 12.36 33.76
C ARG A 30 3.66 13.84 34.16
N PHE A 31 2.80 14.67 33.55
CA PHE A 31 2.68 16.11 33.78
C PHE A 31 1.37 16.51 34.47
N GLY A 32 0.56 15.54 34.94
CA GLY A 32 -0.72 15.82 35.63
C GLY A 32 -1.87 16.16 34.68
N ARG A 33 -1.80 15.76 33.41
CA ARG A 33 -2.88 15.95 32.43
C ARG A 33 -3.75 14.72 32.38
N ARG A 34 -5.08 14.91 32.32
CA ARG A 34 -6.04 13.79 32.21
C ARG A 34 -5.79 12.98 30.94
N VAL A 35 -5.73 11.66 31.11
CA VAL A 35 -5.58 10.70 30.00
C VAL A 35 -6.94 10.09 29.69
N VAL A 36 -7.35 10.10 28.43
CA VAL A 36 -8.57 9.45 27.95
C VAL A 36 -8.19 8.33 26.98
N THR A 37 -8.59 7.10 27.28
CA THR A 37 -8.32 5.90 26.48
C THR A 37 -9.50 5.55 25.59
N PHE A 38 -9.26 5.37 24.29
CA PHE A 38 -10.22 4.83 23.31
C PHE A 38 -9.76 3.44 22.85
N SER A 39 -10.63 2.43 22.98
CA SER A 39 -10.27 1.01 22.86
C SER A 39 -11.05 0.32 21.73
N CYS A 40 -10.42 0.17 20.55
CA CYS A 40 -11.09 -0.41 19.37
C CYS A 40 -11.48 -1.89 19.49
N CYS A 41 -10.82 -2.65 20.37
CA CYS A 41 -11.13 -4.03 20.70
C CYS A 41 -12.49 -4.20 21.40
N ARG A 42 -13.02 -3.13 22.00
CA ARG A 42 -14.31 -3.09 22.68
C ARG A 42 -15.45 -2.54 21.81
N MET A 43 -15.19 -2.19 20.54
CA MET A 43 -16.25 -1.76 19.63
C MET A 43 -16.99 -3.00 19.08
N PRO A 44 -18.29 -3.18 19.38
CA PRO A 44 -19.09 -4.25 18.79
C PRO A 44 -19.30 -4.02 17.27
N PRO A 45 -19.83 -5.00 16.53
CA PRO A 45 -20.15 -4.85 15.12
C PRO A 45 -20.97 -3.60 14.79
N SER A 46 -20.74 -3.01 13.62
CA SER A 46 -21.25 -1.68 13.27
C SER A 46 -22.77 -1.58 13.09
N HIS A 47 -23.51 -2.69 13.24
CA HIS A 47 -24.97 -2.74 13.26
C HIS A 47 -25.55 -2.83 14.68
N GLU A 48 -24.70 -3.09 15.69
CA GLU A 48 -25.02 -3.12 17.12
C GLU A 48 -24.62 -1.81 17.82
N LEU A 49 -23.96 -0.90 17.09
CA LEU A 49 -23.38 0.34 17.61
C LEU A 49 -23.95 1.55 16.88
N ASP A 50 -24.69 2.39 17.60
CA ASP A 50 -25.03 3.73 17.11
C ASP A 50 -23.76 4.60 17.13
N HIS A 51 -23.26 4.92 15.93
CA HIS A 51 -22.04 5.70 15.76
C HIS A 51 -22.29 7.20 16.01
N GLN A 52 -23.53 7.70 15.89
CA GLN A 52 -23.86 9.07 16.27
C GLN A 52 -23.86 9.20 17.79
N ARG A 53 -24.52 8.28 18.51
CA ARG A 53 -24.51 8.27 19.99
C ARG A 53 -23.12 8.00 20.55
N LEU A 54 -22.27 7.22 19.87
CA LEU A 54 -20.84 7.12 20.20
C LEU A 54 -20.11 8.47 20.08
N LEU A 55 -20.41 9.26 19.05
CA LEU A 55 -19.82 10.58 18.86
C LEU A 55 -20.32 11.58 19.91
N GLU A 56 -21.61 11.54 20.25
CA GLU A 56 -22.22 12.33 21.32
C GLU A 56 -21.62 11.96 22.70
N TYR A 57 -21.47 10.67 23.01
CA TYR A 57 -20.84 10.20 24.25
C TYR A 57 -19.35 10.58 24.34
N LEU A 58 -18.62 10.52 23.22
CA LEU A 58 -17.24 10.96 23.14
C LEU A 58 -17.11 12.48 23.36
N LYS A 59 -18.04 13.29 22.83
CA LYS A 59 -18.13 14.74 23.12
C LYS A 59 -18.44 14.97 24.60
N TYR A 60 -19.52 14.39 25.13
CA TYR A 60 -19.94 14.47 26.53
C TYR A 60 -18.81 14.17 27.54
N THR A 61 -18.02 13.13 27.26
CA THR A 61 -16.89 12.72 28.10
C THR A 61 -15.70 13.68 27.96
N LEU A 62 -15.36 14.10 26.74
CA LEU A 62 -14.26 15.04 26.51
C LEU A 62 -14.59 16.45 27.01
N ASP A 63 -15.85 16.88 26.98
CA ASP A 63 -16.30 18.18 27.45
C ASP A 63 -15.96 18.46 28.92
N GLN A 64 -15.79 17.40 29.73
CA GLN A 64 -15.35 17.50 31.14
C GLN A 64 -13.85 17.87 31.29
N TYR A 65 -13.06 17.76 30.22
CA TYR A 65 -11.58 17.84 30.29
C TYR A 65 -10.96 18.81 29.29
N VAL A 66 -11.60 19.08 28.15
CA VAL A 66 -11.03 19.83 27.01
C VAL A 66 -10.66 21.28 27.30
N GLU A 67 -11.19 21.89 28.36
CA GLU A 67 -10.81 23.23 28.80
C GLU A 67 -9.40 23.27 29.41
N ASN A 68 -8.98 22.14 29.98
CA ASN A 68 -7.65 21.90 30.53
C ASN A 68 -6.75 21.16 29.53
N ASP A 69 -5.46 21.11 29.85
CA ASP A 69 -4.48 20.34 29.10
C ASP A 69 -4.70 18.83 29.31
N TYR A 70 -4.86 18.07 28.22
CA TYR A 70 -5.25 16.66 28.26
C TYR A 70 -4.58 15.82 27.16
N THR A 71 -4.64 14.49 27.28
CA THR A 71 -3.99 13.52 26.40
C THR A 71 -4.97 12.42 26.01
N ILE A 72 -4.92 11.94 24.76
CA ILE A 72 -5.69 10.76 24.31
C ILE A 72 -4.74 9.61 23.99
N VAL A 73 -5.09 8.41 24.45
CA VAL A 73 -4.49 7.14 24.01
C VAL A 73 -5.54 6.38 23.20
N TYR A 74 -5.18 5.95 22.00
CA TYR A 74 -6.07 5.25 21.08
C TYR A 74 -5.46 3.88 20.77
N PHE A 75 -6.03 2.82 21.36
CA PHE A 75 -5.64 1.44 21.11
C PHE A 75 -6.33 0.96 19.84
N HIS A 76 -5.57 0.88 18.75
CA HIS A 76 -6.10 0.57 17.41
C HIS A 76 -6.44 -0.92 17.22
N TYR A 77 -5.88 -1.81 18.04
CA TYR A 77 -6.13 -3.24 17.96
C TYR A 77 -7.63 -3.60 18.09
N GLY A 78 -8.07 -4.63 17.36
CA GLY A 78 -9.46 -5.10 17.31
C GLY A 78 -10.32 -4.47 16.20
N LEU A 79 -9.87 -3.38 15.57
CA LEU A 79 -10.54 -2.83 14.38
C LEU A 79 -10.48 -3.80 13.19
N ASN A 80 -11.64 -4.10 12.62
CA ASN A 80 -11.80 -5.03 11.50
C ASN A 80 -12.94 -4.60 10.55
N SER A 81 -13.24 -5.40 9.53
CA SER A 81 -14.26 -5.03 8.53
C SER A 81 -15.70 -4.94 9.08
N ARG A 82 -15.99 -5.56 10.23
CA ARG A 82 -17.33 -5.64 10.84
C ARG A 82 -17.64 -4.54 11.84
N ASN A 83 -16.63 -3.91 12.45
CA ASN A 83 -16.79 -2.87 13.47
C ASN A 83 -16.12 -1.52 13.11
N LYS A 84 -15.47 -1.40 11.95
CA LYS A 84 -14.88 -0.13 11.50
C LYS A 84 -15.97 0.90 11.18
N PRO A 85 -15.86 2.14 11.69
CA PRO A 85 -16.70 3.23 11.22
C PRO A 85 -16.50 3.52 9.73
N SER A 86 -17.53 4.07 9.08
CA SER A 86 -17.45 4.48 7.67
C SER A 86 -16.55 5.70 7.49
N LEU A 87 -15.99 5.88 6.28
CA LEU A 87 -15.17 7.06 5.97
C LEU A 87 -15.98 8.37 6.10
N GLY A 88 -17.27 8.32 5.76
CA GLY A 88 -18.19 9.45 5.96
C GLY A 88 -18.36 9.80 7.44
N TRP A 89 -18.56 8.80 8.31
CA TRP A 89 -18.64 9.04 9.76
C TRP A 89 -17.33 9.63 10.30
N LEU A 90 -16.17 9.09 9.90
CA LEU A 90 -14.87 9.61 10.32
C LEU A 90 -14.67 11.09 9.90
N GLN A 91 -15.16 11.47 8.72
CA GLN A 91 -15.14 12.86 8.26
C GLN A 91 -16.10 13.76 9.06
N SER A 92 -17.30 13.29 9.39
CA SER A 92 -18.26 14.01 10.23
C SER A 92 -17.76 14.18 11.65
N ALA A 93 -17.26 13.11 12.29
CA ALA A 93 -16.65 13.16 13.62
C ALA A 93 -15.47 14.14 13.67
N TYR A 94 -14.61 14.15 12.65
CA TYR A 94 -13.50 15.11 12.59
C TYR A 94 -13.95 16.58 12.45
N LYS A 95 -15.11 16.85 11.83
CA LYS A 95 -15.72 18.19 11.77
C LYS A 95 -16.31 18.60 13.12
N GLU A 96 -17.04 17.70 13.78
CA GLU A 96 -17.68 17.90 15.09
C GLU A 96 -16.68 18.24 16.20
N PHE A 97 -15.48 17.63 16.18
CA PHE A 97 -14.40 18.03 17.08
C PHE A 97 -13.76 19.33 16.61
N ASP A 98 -14.34 20.46 17.00
CA ASP A 98 -13.95 21.81 16.60
C ASP A 98 -12.62 22.30 17.27
N ARG A 99 -12.44 23.63 17.36
CA ARG A 99 -11.31 24.25 18.07
C ARG A 99 -11.29 23.94 19.57
N LYS A 100 -12.43 23.75 20.25
CA LYS A 100 -12.50 23.46 21.71
C LYS A 100 -11.62 22.27 22.06
N TYR A 101 -11.92 21.12 21.45
CA TYR A 101 -11.22 19.85 21.64
C TYR A 101 -9.78 19.91 21.12
N LYS A 102 -9.57 20.51 19.93
CA LYS A 102 -8.26 20.50 19.25
C LYS A 102 -7.21 21.43 19.89
N LYS A 103 -7.60 22.40 20.71
CA LYS A 103 -6.70 23.39 21.35
C LYS A 103 -5.78 22.72 22.38
N ASN A 104 -6.34 22.22 23.48
CA ASN A 104 -5.59 21.87 24.69
C ASN A 104 -5.09 20.41 24.73
N LEU A 105 -5.60 19.53 23.86
CA LEU A 105 -5.01 18.21 23.60
C LEU A 105 -3.50 18.34 23.36
N LYS A 106 -2.64 17.59 24.07
CA LYS A 106 -1.18 17.63 23.85
C LYS A 106 -0.70 16.52 22.92
N ALA A 107 -1.12 15.29 23.20
CA ALA A 107 -0.78 14.12 22.40
C ALA A 107 -2.02 13.26 22.11
N LEU A 108 -2.03 12.67 20.93
CA LEU A 108 -2.87 11.55 20.52
C LEU A 108 -1.95 10.37 20.23
N TYR A 109 -1.81 9.48 21.22
CA TYR A 109 -0.95 8.29 21.13
C TYR A 109 -1.72 7.15 20.46
N VAL A 110 -1.37 6.81 19.24
CA VAL A 110 -1.96 5.74 18.43
C VAL A 110 -1.15 4.46 18.63
N VAL A 111 -1.73 3.49 19.33
CA VAL A 111 -1.08 2.26 19.79
C VAL A 111 -1.46 1.07 18.92
N HIS A 112 -0.48 0.23 18.58
CA HIS A 112 -0.57 -0.86 17.57
C HIS A 112 -1.16 -0.43 16.20
N PRO A 113 -0.66 0.67 15.60
CA PRO A 113 -1.17 1.19 14.33
C PRO A 113 -0.90 0.26 13.16
N THR A 114 -1.95 -0.22 12.51
CA THR A 114 -1.87 -0.87 11.20
C THR A 114 -1.28 0.09 10.14
N SER A 115 -0.72 -0.47 9.06
CA SER A 115 -0.38 0.33 7.88
C SER A 115 -1.60 1.08 7.31
N PHE A 116 -2.82 0.56 7.49
CA PHE A 116 -4.04 1.25 7.08
C PHE A 116 -4.30 2.52 7.89
N ILE A 117 -4.19 2.52 9.23
CA ILE A 117 -4.42 3.75 10.00
C ILE A 117 -3.33 4.80 9.73
N LYS A 118 -2.06 4.38 9.55
CA LYS A 118 -0.95 5.25 9.11
C LYS A 118 -1.23 5.90 7.74
N VAL A 119 -1.80 5.14 6.79
CA VAL A 119 -2.23 5.66 5.47
C VAL A 119 -3.47 6.56 5.58
N LEU A 120 -4.45 6.21 6.39
CA LEU A 120 -5.68 6.97 6.57
C LEU A 120 -5.41 8.37 7.15
N TRP A 121 -4.50 8.49 8.12
CA TRP A 121 -4.06 9.79 8.64
C TRP A 121 -3.35 10.65 7.59
N ASN A 122 -2.63 10.05 6.63
CA ASN A 122 -2.07 10.78 5.49
C ASN A 122 -3.15 11.23 4.49
N ILE A 123 -4.17 10.41 4.22
CA ILE A 123 -5.30 10.77 3.34
C ILE A 123 -6.16 11.89 3.96
N LEU A 124 -6.35 11.88 5.28
CA LEU A 124 -7.09 12.92 6.00
C LEU A 124 -6.26 14.20 6.25
N LYS A 125 -4.95 14.19 5.96
CA LYS A 125 -4.01 15.30 6.20
C LYS A 125 -4.43 16.66 5.59
N PRO A 126 -5.10 16.75 4.42
CA PRO A 126 -5.61 18.04 3.91
C PRO A 126 -6.75 18.63 4.74
N LEU A 127 -7.49 17.80 5.48
CA LEU A 127 -8.56 18.22 6.40
C LEU A 127 -8.02 18.53 7.80
N ILE A 128 -6.87 17.96 8.16
CA ILE A 128 -6.24 18.05 9.47
C ILE A 128 -5.31 19.26 9.54
N SER A 129 -5.53 20.15 10.52
CA SER A 129 -4.64 21.30 10.68
C SER A 129 -3.21 20.86 11.02
N HIS A 130 -2.21 21.53 10.44
CA HIS A 130 -0.79 21.23 10.67
C HIS A 130 -0.38 21.24 12.16
N LYS A 131 -1.06 22.07 12.97
CA LYS A 131 -0.88 22.13 14.44
C LYS A 131 -1.47 20.92 15.17
N PHE A 132 -2.50 20.27 14.62
CA PHE A 132 -3.05 19.02 15.17
C PHE A 132 -2.26 17.80 14.69
N GLY A 133 -1.82 17.76 13.43
CA GLY A 133 -1.05 16.64 12.89
C GLY A 133 0.24 16.35 13.68
N LYS A 134 0.91 17.40 14.19
CA LYS A 134 2.09 17.28 15.08
C LYS A 134 1.82 16.67 16.47
N LYS A 135 0.55 16.49 16.86
CA LYS A 135 0.14 15.89 18.13
C LYS A 135 -0.06 14.36 18.02
N VAL A 136 -0.13 13.81 16.80
CA VAL A 136 -0.38 12.39 16.57
C VAL A 136 0.94 11.63 16.60
N ILE A 137 1.09 10.74 17.58
CA ILE A 137 2.32 9.97 17.85
C ILE A 137 1.95 8.48 17.75
N TYR A 138 2.86 7.64 17.23
CA TYR A 138 2.59 6.24 16.91
C TYR A 138 3.51 5.31 17.68
N PHE A 139 2.93 4.36 18.42
CA PHE A 139 3.65 3.33 19.17
C PHE A 139 3.25 1.94 18.66
N ASN A 140 4.22 1.08 18.37
CA ASN A 140 3.98 -0.25 17.86
C ASN A 140 3.80 -1.27 19.01
N TYR A 141 4.45 -1.02 20.16
CA TYR A 141 4.36 -1.82 21.40
C TYR A 141 3.85 -1.00 22.60
N LEU A 142 3.46 -1.66 23.69
CA LEU A 142 3.06 -0.99 24.93
C LEU A 142 4.25 -0.45 25.73
N SER A 143 5.45 -1.03 25.55
CA SER A 143 6.70 -0.54 26.17
C SER A 143 6.96 0.94 25.85
N GLU A 144 6.74 1.38 24.60
CA GLU A 144 6.95 2.77 24.14
C GLU A 144 6.07 3.81 24.89
N LEU A 145 4.94 3.40 25.47
CA LEU A 145 4.08 4.28 26.29
C LEU A 145 4.68 4.60 27.66
N HIS A 146 5.56 3.75 28.19
CA HIS A 146 6.07 3.87 29.56
C HIS A 146 6.90 5.15 29.76
N GLU A 147 7.65 5.58 28.74
CA GLU A 147 8.42 6.83 28.75
C GLU A 147 7.51 8.08 28.85
N HIS A 148 6.29 7.97 28.33
CA HIS A 148 5.38 9.09 28.09
C HIS A 148 4.28 9.24 29.16
N LEU A 149 3.81 8.12 29.71
CA LEU A 149 2.66 8.05 30.63
C LEU A 149 3.05 7.41 31.97
N LYS A 150 2.15 7.52 32.96
CA LYS A 150 2.20 6.71 34.18
C LYS A 150 1.53 5.36 33.88
N TYR A 151 2.31 4.39 33.44
CA TYR A 151 1.78 3.12 32.91
C TYR A 151 0.88 2.40 33.92
N ASP A 152 1.21 2.44 35.21
CA ASP A 152 0.44 1.82 36.30
C ASP A 152 -0.97 2.41 36.52
N GLN A 153 -1.25 3.57 35.91
CA GLN A 153 -2.57 4.23 35.95
C GLN A 153 -3.36 4.04 34.64
N LEU A 154 -2.76 3.45 33.62
CA LEU A 154 -3.35 3.30 32.29
C LEU A 154 -4.23 2.05 32.23
N VAL A 155 -5.54 2.22 32.03
CA VAL A 155 -6.48 1.10 31.88
C VAL A 155 -6.35 0.51 30.47
N ILE A 156 -5.44 -0.44 30.31
CA ILE A 156 -5.19 -1.16 29.05
C ILE A 156 -6.11 -2.40 28.99
N PRO A 157 -6.90 -2.60 27.92
CA PRO A 157 -7.74 -3.79 27.78
C PRO A 157 -6.89 -5.09 27.72
N PRO A 158 -7.32 -6.20 28.36
CA PRO A 158 -6.59 -7.48 28.32
C PRO A 158 -6.35 -8.02 26.91
N GLU A 159 -7.22 -7.69 25.95
CA GLU A 159 -7.09 -8.04 24.53
C GLU A 159 -5.89 -7.32 23.88
N VAL A 160 -5.60 -6.10 24.33
CA VAL A 160 -4.47 -5.28 23.87
C VAL A 160 -3.18 -5.78 24.48
N LEU A 161 -3.16 -6.09 25.79
CA LEU A 161 -2.01 -6.71 26.46
C LEU A 161 -1.61 -8.03 25.80
N ARG A 162 -2.56 -8.96 25.63
CA ARG A 162 -2.34 -10.24 24.91
C ARG A 162 -1.90 -10.07 23.46
N TYR A 163 -2.30 -8.98 22.80
CA TYR A 163 -1.86 -8.68 21.45
C TYR A 163 -0.42 -8.14 21.43
N ASP A 164 -0.04 -7.32 22.40
CA ASP A 164 1.35 -6.86 22.56
C ASP A 164 2.28 -8.02 22.95
N GLU A 165 1.90 -8.85 23.92
CA GLU A 165 2.59 -10.11 24.25
C GLU A 165 2.78 -11.00 23.00
N LYS A 166 1.79 -11.04 22.10
CA LYS A 166 1.86 -11.76 20.83
C LYS A 166 2.80 -11.09 19.81
N LEU A 167 2.88 -9.76 19.80
CA LEU A 167 3.86 -9.04 18.96
C LEU A 167 5.28 -9.18 19.51
N GLN A 168 5.45 -9.12 20.83
CA GLN A 168 6.73 -9.29 21.53
C GLN A 168 7.23 -10.73 21.37
N SER A 169 6.43 -11.76 21.62
CA SER A 169 6.83 -13.17 21.43
C SER A 169 7.15 -13.54 19.96
N LEU A 170 6.59 -12.83 18.97
CA LEU A 170 6.99 -12.92 17.56
C LEU A 170 8.40 -12.33 17.29
N HIS A 171 8.97 -11.58 18.23
CA HIS A 171 10.34 -11.04 18.23
C HIS A 171 11.27 -11.70 19.25
N GLU A 172 10.83 -12.05 20.46
CA GLU A 172 11.73 -12.66 21.46
C GLU A 172 12.14 -14.09 21.10
N GLY A 173 11.24 -14.85 20.46
CA GLY A 173 11.57 -16.16 19.89
C GLY A 173 12.31 -16.10 18.55
N ARG A 174 12.68 -14.91 18.06
CA ARG A 174 13.18 -14.68 16.70
C ARG A 174 14.03 -13.40 16.60
N THR A 175 15.33 -13.56 16.37
CA THR A 175 16.00 -12.65 15.42
C THR A 175 15.09 -12.53 14.19
N PRO A 176 14.65 -11.31 13.82
CA PRO A 176 13.49 -11.14 12.95
C PRO A 176 13.72 -11.95 11.69
N PRO A 177 12.85 -12.94 11.38
CA PRO A 177 13.11 -13.91 10.32
C PRO A 177 13.28 -13.09 9.06
N PRO A 178 14.49 -13.08 8.45
CA PRO A 178 14.93 -11.95 7.67
C PRO A 178 13.90 -11.73 6.57
N THR A 179 13.38 -10.50 6.48
CA THR A 179 12.24 -10.17 5.60
C THR A 179 12.53 -10.43 4.12
N LYS A 180 13.80 -10.66 3.82
CA LYS A 180 14.32 -11.41 2.67
C LYS A 180 14.83 -12.74 3.22
N THR A 181 14.07 -13.84 3.09
CA THR A 181 14.67 -15.18 3.25
C THR A 181 15.80 -15.27 2.23
N PRO A 182 17.07 -15.43 2.65
CA PRO A 182 18.17 -15.42 1.70
C PRO A 182 17.96 -16.57 0.70
N PRO A 183 18.30 -16.37 -0.59
CA PRO A 183 18.23 -17.46 -1.55
C PRO A 183 19.13 -18.62 -1.08
N PRO A 184 18.90 -19.86 -1.57
CA PRO A 184 19.86 -20.94 -1.41
C PRO A 184 21.28 -20.50 -1.77
N ARG A 185 22.29 -21.13 -1.17
CA ARG A 185 23.70 -20.87 -1.49
C ARG A 185 24.34 -22.18 -1.98
N PRO A 186 24.72 -22.29 -3.26
CA PRO A 186 24.50 -21.31 -4.34
C PRO A 186 23.01 -21.11 -4.69
N PRO A 187 22.62 -19.95 -5.27
CA PRO A 187 21.25 -19.74 -5.75
C PRO A 187 20.87 -20.75 -6.85
N LEU A 188 19.60 -21.12 -6.91
CA LEU A 188 19.07 -21.98 -7.98
C LEU A 188 19.34 -21.33 -9.35
N PRO A 189 19.67 -22.09 -10.42
CA PRO A 189 19.93 -21.51 -11.75
C PRO A 189 18.79 -20.64 -12.30
N THR A 190 17.56 -20.88 -11.83
CA THR A 190 16.31 -20.19 -12.19
C THR A 190 15.80 -19.23 -11.09
N GLN A 191 16.57 -18.98 -10.03
CA GLN A 191 16.19 -18.14 -8.89
C GLN A 191 15.74 -16.73 -9.33
N GLN A 192 14.55 -16.30 -8.91
CA GLN A 192 13.98 -15.00 -9.27
C GLN A 192 13.92 -14.02 -8.08
N PHE A 193 13.75 -14.52 -6.85
CA PHE A 193 13.63 -13.72 -5.63
C PHE A 193 14.93 -13.74 -4.81
N GLY A 194 15.22 -12.66 -4.08
CA GLY A 194 16.41 -12.57 -3.21
C GLY A 194 17.75 -12.37 -3.94
N VAL A 195 17.74 -12.13 -5.25
CA VAL A 195 18.92 -11.99 -6.12
C VAL A 195 19.02 -10.60 -6.75
N SER A 196 20.21 -10.22 -7.22
CA SER A 196 20.44 -8.90 -7.83
C SER A 196 19.80 -8.79 -9.22
N LEU A 197 19.51 -7.55 -9.66
CA LEU A 197 19.05 -7.29 -11.02
C LEU A 197 20.05 -7.84 -12.06
N GLN A 198 21.36 -7.65 -11.85
CA GLN A 198 22.40 -8.20 -12.71
C GLN A 198 22.30 -9.73 -12.84
N TYR A 199 22.16 -10.47 -11.74
CA TYR A 199 21.97 -11.93 -11.79
C TYR A 199 20.72 -12.31 -12.61
N LEU A 200 19.63 -11.55 -12.47
CA LEU A 200 18.41 -11.78 -13.24
C LEU A 200 18.61 -11.51 -14.74
N LYS A 201 19.37 -10.48 -15.11
CA LYS A 201 19.77 -10.24 -16.52
C LYS A 201 20.58 -11.42 -17.06
N ASP A 202 21.59 -11.86 -16.31
CA ASP A 202 22.51 -12.93 -16.72
C ASP A 202 21.85 -14.31 -16.83
N LYS A 203 20.77 -14.55 -16.07
CA LYS A 203 19.99 -15.81 -16.13
C LYS A 203 18.77 -15.76 -17.06
N ASN A 204 18.27 -14.58 -17.40
CA ASN A 204 17.12 -14.41 -18.29
C ASN A 204 17.55 -13.73 -19.62
N GLN A 205 18.50 -14.35 -20.32
CA GLN A 205 18.88 -14.00 -21.71
C GLN A 205 19.30 -12.55 -21.97
N GLY A 206 19.75 -11.81 -20.95
CA GLY A 206 20.12 -10.40 -21.06
C GLY A 206 18.95 -9.42 -20.92
N GLU A 207 17.72 -9.89 -20.68
CA GLU A 207 16.53 -9.04 -20.52
C GLU A 207 16.66 -8.10 -19.31
N LEU A 208 16.40 -6.80 -19.54
CA LEU A 208 16.48 -5.80 -18.48
C LEU A 208 15.28 -5.81 -17.54
N ILE A 209 14.10 -6.30 -17.96
CA ILE A 209 12.91 -6.37 -17.12
C ILE A 209 12.75 -7.80 -16.57
N PRO A 210 12.92 -8.03 -15.24
CA PRO A 210 12.79 -9.35 -14.65
C PRO A 210 11.44 -10.03 -14.96
N PRO A 211 11.42 -11.34 -15.25
CA PRO A 211 10.18 -12.06 -15.59
C PRO A 211 9.04 -11.87 -14.60
N VAL A 212 9.33 -11.85 -13.30
CA VAL A 212 8.31 -11.61 -12.24
C VAL A 212 7.65 -10.24 -12.40
N LEU A 213 8.41 -9.19 -12.72
CA LEU A 213 7.85 -7.87 -12.98
C LEU A 213 7.07 -7.86 -14.29
N ARG A 214 7.63 -8.42 -15.38
CA ARG A 214 6.94 -8.48 -16.67
C ARG A 214 5.57 -9.16 -16.57
N PHE A 215 5.52 -10.38 -16.05
CA PHE A 215 4.27 -11.16 -16.01
C PHE A 215 3.24 -10.58 -15.05
N THR A 216 3.65 -10.06 -13.88
CA THR A 216 2.70 -9.39 -12.96
C THR A 216 2.17 -8.07 -13.54
N VAL A 217 3.01 -7.28 -14.23
CA VAL A 217 2.58 -6.03 -14.88
C VAL A 217 1.65 -6.30 -16.07
N THR A 218 1.97 -7.25 -16.95
CA THR A 218 1.12 -7.62 -18.09
C THR A 218 -0.27 -8.05 -17.63
N TYR A 219 -0.34 -9.04 -16.73
CA TYR A 219 -1.62 -9.56 -16.22
C TYR A 219 -2.47 -8.48 -15.52
N LEU A 220 -1.83 -7.58 -14.76
CA LEU A 220 -2.54 -6.48 -14.10
C LEU A 220 -2.94 -5.35 -15.05
N ARG A 221 -2.22 -5.12 -16.15
CA ARG A 221 -2.65 -4.20 -17.23
C ARG A 221 -3.88 -4.74 -17.96
N GLU A 222 -3.92 -6.03 -18.22
CA GLU A 222 -5.03 -6.68 -18.94
C GLU A 222 -6.29 -6.83 -18.08
N LYS A 223 -6.15 -7.30 -16.82
CA LYS A 223 -7.29 -7.71 -15.98
C LYS A 223 -7.47 -6.91 -14.69
N GLY A 224 -6.45 -6.18 -14.24
CA GLY A 224 -6.40 -5.59 -12.90
C GLY A 224 -6.66 -4.09 -12.77
N LEU A 225 -6.54 -3.30 -13.86
CA LEU A 225 -6.49 -1.83 -13.76
C LEU A 225 -7.69 -1.17 -13.08
N ARG A 226 -8.89 -1.78 -13.13
CA ARG A 226 -10.12 -1.24 -12.51
C ARG A 226 -10.47 -1.84 -11.14
N THR A 227 -9.68 -2.79 -10.63
CA THR A 227 -9.96 -3.48 -9.36
C THR A 227 -9.82 -2.55 -8.15
N GLU A 228 -10.88 -2.41 -7.34
CA GLU A 228 -10.82 -1.62 -6.11
C GLU A 228 -9.71 -2.09 -5.15
N GLY A 229 -8.85 -1.15 -4.75
CA GLY A 229 -7.80 -1.38 -3.76
C GLY A 229 -6.62 -2.21 -4.29
N LEU A 230 -6.40 -2.22 -5.61
CA LEU A 230 -5.20 -2.81 -6.22
C LEU A 230 -3.93 -2.32 -5.50
N PHE A 231 -2.96 -3.21 -5.26
CA PHE A 231 -1.78 -3.00 -4.39
C PHE A 231 -2.06 -2.69 -2.91
N ARG A 232 -3.21 -2.13 -2.53
CA ARG A 232 -3.56 -1.82 -1.13
C ARG A 232 -4.10 -3.04 -0.37
N ARG A 233 -4.81 -3.95 -1.03
CA ARG A 233 -5.29 -5.20 -0.42
C ARG A 233 -4.15 -6.22 -0.27
N SER A 234 -4.33 -7.12 0.70
CA SER A 234 -3.46 -8.25 0.98
C SER A 234 -4.02 -9.53 0.35
N ALA A 235 -3.13 -10.44 -0.03
CA ALA A 235 -3.45 -11.78 -0.51
C ALA A 235 -2.94 -12.86 0.48
N SER A 236 -3.30 -14.13 0.23
CA SER A 236 -2.87 -15.27 1.06
C SER A 236 -1.34 -15.38 1.14
N ALA A 237 -0.78 -15.30 2.35
CA ALA A 237 0.66 -15.42 2.58
C ALA A 237 1.21 -16.82 2.26
N GLN A 238 0.36 -17.85 2.23
CA GLN A 238 0.73 -19.20 1.78
C GLN A 238 0.88 -19.23 0.26
N THR A 239 -0.11 -18.72 -0.46
CA THR A 239 -0.13 -18.64 -1.93
C THR A 239 0.99 -17.76 -2.47
N VAL A 240 1.32 -16.67 -1.77
CA VAL A 240 2.47 -15.82 -2.08
C VAL A 240 3.79 -16.61 -2.02
N ARG A 241 4.03 -17.37 -0.94
CA ARG A 241 5.23 -18.23 -0.80
C ARG A 241 5.28 -19.35 -1.85
N GLU A 242 4.13 -19.91 -2.20
CA GLU A 242 4.03 -20.91 -3.27
C GLU A 242 4.43 -20.35 -4.63
N ILE A 243 3.90 -19.18 -5.01
CA ILE A 243 4.25 -18.54 -6.29
C ILE A 243 5.73 -18.12 -6.30
N GLN A 244 6.29 -17.64 -5.19
CA GLN A 244 7.74 -17.43 -5.05
C GLN A 244 8.53 -18.73 -5.28
N ARG A 245 8.08 -19.85 -4.71
CA ARG A 245 8.69 -21.19 -4.93
C ARG A 245 8.60 -21.63 -6.40
N LEU A 246 7.48 -21.41 -7.07
CA LEU A 246 7.31 -21.75 -8.49
C LEU A 246 8.26 -20.94 -9.38
N TYR A 247 8.27 -19.61 -9.22
CA TYR A 247 9.19 -18.72 -9.95
C TYR A 247 10.66 -19.09 -9.70
N ASN A 248 11.07 -19.33 -8.45
CA ASN A 248 12.44 -19.74 -8.12
C ASN A 248 12.82 -21.13 -8.66
N GLN A 249 11.85 -21.98 -8.97
CA GLN A 249 12.05 -23.26 -9.68
C GLN A 249 12.04 -23.11 -11.21
N GLY A 250 11.81 -21.90 -11.75
CA GLY A 250 11.63 -21.66 -13.19
C GLY A 250 10.31 -22.23 -13.75
N LYS A 251 9.33 -22.53 -12.88
CA LYS A 251 8.04 -23.08 -13.30
C LYS A 251 7.09 -21.96 -13.73
N PRO A 252 6.24 -22.21 -14.74
CA PRO A 252 5.23 -21.24 -15.15
C PRO A 252 4.24 -20.96 -14.01
N VAL A 253 3.71 -19.74 -13.98
CA VAL A 253 2.68 -19.31 -13.04
C VAL A 253 1.58 -18.63 -13.84
N ASN A 254 0.41 -19.25 -13.92
CA ASN A 254 -0.80 -18.59 -14.41
C ASN A 254 -1.50 -17.93 -13.22
N PHE A 255 -1.86 -16.64 -13.32
CA PHE A 255 -2.52 -15.94 -12.23
C PHE A 255 -4.05 -16.18 -12.19
N ASP A 256 -4.66 -16.66 -13.26
CA ASP A 256 -6.09 -17.02 -13.28
C ASP A 256 -6.39 -18.21 -12.34
N ASP A 257 -5.47 -19.17 -12.22
CA ASP A 257 -5.60 -20.39 -11.41
C ASP A 257 -5.90 -20.12 -9.91
N TYR A 258 -5.60 -18.91 -9.43
CA TYR A 258 -5.68 -18.55 -8.01
C TYR A 258 -6.91 -17.69 -7.63
N GLY A 259 -7.70 -17.22 -8.59
CA GLY A 259 -8.96 -16.48 -8.36
C GLY A 259 -8.88 -15.10 -7.67
N ASP A 260 -7.73 -14.70 -7.11
CA ASP A 260 -7.53 -13.39 -6.48
C ASP A 260 -6.56 -12.49 -7.26
N ILE A 261 -7.13 -11.50 -7.95
CA ILE A 261 -6.44 -10.45 -8.71
C ILE A 261 -5.44 -9.62 -7.87
N HIS A 262 -5.52 -9.64 -6.53
CA HIS A 262 -4.55 -8.98 -5.65
C HIS A 262 -3.26 -9.80 -5.45
N ILE A 263 -3.24 -11.09 -5.79
CA ILE A 263 -2.04 -11.94 -5.73
C ILE A 263 -0.88 -11.38 -6.57
N PRO A 264 -1.01 -11.17 -7.90
CA PRO A 264 0.09 -10.60 -8.70
C PRO A 264 0.54 -9.23 -8.19
N ALA A 265 -0.38 -8.42 -7.64
CA ALA A 265 -0.06 -7.13 -7.04
C ALA A 265 0.77 -7.25 -5.75
N VAL A 266 0.55 -8.30 -4.96
CA VAL A 266 1.35 -8.62 -3.76
C VAL A 266 2.70 -9.25 -4.12
N ILE A 267 2.74 -10.09 -5.16
CA ILE A 267 3.96 -10.69 -5.72
C ILE A 267 4.91 -9.61 -6.25
N LEU A 268 4.41 -8.67 -7.06
CA LEU A 268 5.19 -7.56 -7.62
C LEU A 268 5.88 -6.74 -6.51
N LYS A 269 5.15 -6.31 -5.48
CA LYS A 269 5.73 -5.60 -4.32
C LYS A 269 6.76 -6.44 -3.56
N THR A 270 6.53 -7.74 -3.47
CA THR A 270 7.39 -8.69 -2.75
C THR A 270 8.72 -8.92 -3.46
N PHE A 271 8.69 -9.04 -4.78
CA PHE A 271 9.91 -9.06 -5.61
C PHE A 271 10.79 -7.84 -5.34
N LEU A 272 10.23 -6.63 -5.41
CA LEU A 272 10.96 -5.38 -5.21
C LEU A 272 11.61 -5.29 -3.81
N ARG A 273 10.87 -5.69 -2.77
CA ARG A 273 11.33 -5.68 -1.37
C ARG A 273 12.41 -6.71 -1.05
N GLU A 274 12.39 -7.84 -1.77
CA GLU A 274 13.35 -8.93 -1.59
C GLU A 274 14.65 -8.75 -2.39
N LEU A 275 14.74 -7.76 -3.30
CA LEU A 275 16.00 -7.38 -3.93
C LEU A 275 17.08 -7.11 -2.88
N PRO A 276 18.34 -7.59 -3.02
CA PRO A 276 19.40 -7.38 -2.03
C PRO A 276 19.61 -5.89 -1.71
N GLN A 277 19.73 -5.06 -2.75
CA GLN A 277 19.76 -3.60 -2.70
C GLN A 277 18.38 -3.04 -3.16
N PRO A 278 17.90 -1.92 -2.61
CA PRO A 278 16.68 -1.26 -3.10
C PRO A 278 16.80 -0.85 -4.58
N LEU A 279 15.66 -0.82 -5.28
CA LEU A 279 15.62 -0.44 -6.71
C LEU A 279 16.18 0.98 -6.94
N LEU A 280 15.94 1.92 -6.03
CA LEU A 280 16.50 3.27 -6.08
C LEU A 280 17.96 3.36 -5.57
N THR A 281 18.59 2.24 -5.18
CA THR A 281 19.92 2.14 -4.56
C THR A 281 20.05 2.84 -3.20
N PHE A 282 21.07 2.46 -2.41
CA PHE A 282 21.34 3.13 -1.13
C PHE A 282 21.88 4.55 -1.31
N GLN A 283 22.56 4.85 -2.43
CA GLN A 283 23.17 6.16 -2.72
C GLN A 283 22.14 7.27 -2.97
N ALA A 284 20.91 6.92 -3.38
CA ALA A 284 19.83 7.88 -3.52
C ALA A 284 19.14 8.23 -2.18
N TYR A 285 19.33 7.44 -1.12
CA TYR A 285 18.52 7.52 0.11
C TYR A 285 18.49 8.93 0.71
N GLU A 286 19.65 9.48 1.09
CA GLU A 286 19.76 10.83 1.66
C GLU A 286 19.32 11.93 0.69
N GLN A 287 19.59 11.74 -0.61
CA GLN A 287 19.17 12.68 -1.65
C GLN A 287 17.64 12.75 -1.78
N ILE A 288 16.95 11.64 -1.55
CA ILE A 288 15.49 11.55 -1.51
C ILE A 288 14.96 12.14 -0.21
N LEU A 289 15.60 11.89 0.96
CA LEU A 289 15.19 12.51 2.23
C LEU A 289 15.17 14.05 2.14
N GLY A 290 16.13 14.64 1.42
CA GLY A 290 16.18 16.08 1.17
C GLY A 290 15.05 16.66 0.30
N ILE A 291 14.20 15.86 -0.36
CA ILE A 291 13.21 16.36 -1.33
C ILE A 291 12.18 17.33 -0.73
N THR A 292 11.86 17.18 0.57
CA THR A 292 10.94 18.07 1.28
C THR A 292 11.53 19.47 1.54
N CYS A 293 12.86 19.61 1.54
CA CYS A 293 13.56 20.89 1.68
C CYS A 293 13.69 21.65 0.35
N VAL A 294 13.41 20.99 -0.78
CA VAL A 294 13.40 21.61 -2.11
C VAL A 294 12.07 22.33 -2.34
N GLU A 295 12.12 23.51 -2.96
CA GLU A 295 10.94 24.28 -3.37
C GLU A 295 10.04 23.45 -4.32
N SER A 296 8.72 23.52 -4.13
CA SER A 296 7.75 22.69 -4.84
C SER A 296 7.89 22.74 -6.38
N SER A 297 8.22 23.91 -6.94
CA SER A 297 8.45 24.12 -8.38
C SER A 297 9.64 23.31 -8.93
N LEU A 298 10.69 23.14 -8.13
CA LEU A 298 11.95 22.51 -8.52
C LEU A 298 11.99 21.00 -8.24
N ARG A 299 11.07 20.45 -7.44
CA ARG A 299 11.07 19.03 -7.03
C ARG A 299 11.08 18.05 -8.20
N VAL A 300 10.34 18.32 -9.27
CA VAL A 300 10.32 17.48 -10.49
C VAL A 300 11.70 17.45 -11.17
N THR A 301 12.39 18.59 -11.23
CA THR A 301 13.76 18.67 -11.73
C THR A 301 14.76 17.99 -10.80
N ARG A 302 14.59 18.11 -9.47
CA ARG A 302 15.42 17.38 -8.50
C ARG A 302 15.23 15.87 -8.62
N CYS A 303 14.01 15.38 -8.86
CA CYS A 303 13.76 13.96 -9.10
C CYS A 303 14.57 13.46 -10.31
N ARG A 304 14.51 14.16 -11.45
CA ARG A 304 15.32 13.84 -12.64
C ARG A 304 16.83 13.82 -12.36
N GLN A 305 17.34 14.76 -11.56
CA GLN A 305 18.76 14.76 -11.16
C GLN A 305 19.14 13.51 -10.37
N ILE A 306 18.30 13.09 -9.41
CA ILE A 306 18.53 11.88 -8.62
C ILE A 306 18.47 10.64 -9.51
N LEU A 307 17.47 10.54 -10.40
CA LEU A 307 17.34 9.38 -11.30
C LEU A 307 18.53 9.23 -12.27
N ARG A 308 19.13 10.34 -12.73
CA ARG A 308 20.37 10.32 -13.55
C ARG A 308 21.61 9.78 -12.82
N SER A 309 21.55 9.58 -11.51
CA SER A 309 22.62 8.94 -10.72
C SER A 309 22.39 7.46 -10.44
N LEU A 310 21.30 6.87 -10.95
CA LEU A 310 21.02 5.44 -10.84
C LEU A 310 21.77 4.65 -11.93
N PRO A 311 22.20 3.40 -11.66
CA PRO A 311 22.66 2.49 -12.69
C PRO A 311 21.59 2.27 -13.77
N ASP A 312 21.98 2.15 -15.04
CA ASP A 312 21.05 2.05 -16.19
C ASP A 312 20.00 0.96 -16.01
N HIS A 313 20.40 -0.19 -15.47
CA HIS A 313 19.49 -1.32 -15.24
C HIS A 313 18.42 -0.98 -14.19
N ASN A 314 18.82 -0.32 -13.09
CA ASN A 314 17.89 0.18 -12.08
C ASN A 314 16.96 1.25 -12.67
N TYR A 315 17.48 2.17 -13.48
CA TYR A 315 16.68 3.21 -14.15
C TYR A 315 15.63 2.61 -15.10
N VAL A 316 16.01 1.65 -15.95
CA VAL A 316 15.08 0.99 -16.89
C VAL A 316 13.98 0.22 -16.16
N VAL A 317 14.32 -0.54 -15.10
CA VAL A 317 13.33 -1.28 -14.30
C VAL A 317 12.41 -0.31 -13.54
N LEU A 318 12.94 0.80 -13.03
CA LEU A 318 12.14 1.85 -12.38
C LEU A 318 11.19 2.53 -13.36
N CYS A 319 11.67 2.90 -14.56
CA CYS A 319 10.87 3.53 -15.61
C CYS A 319 9.67 2.64 -16.00
N TYR A 320 9.92 1.37 -16.30
CA TYR A 320 8.89 0.38 -16.62
C TYR A 320 7.83 0.25 -15.51
N LEU A 321 8.27 0.21 -14.25
CA LEU A 321 7.38 0.17 -13.09
C LEU A 321 6.57 1.47 -12.95
N MET A 322 7.20 2.64 -13.02
CA MET A 322 6.53 3.93 -12.85
C MET A 322 5.50 4.19 -13.96
N GLY A 323 5.78 3.82 -15.21
CA GLY A 323 4.81 3.94 -16.30
C GLY A 323 3.57 3.06 -16.12
N PHE A 324 3.73 1.88 -15.50
CA PHE A 324 2.60 1.05 -15.09
C PHE A 324 1.84 1.63 -13.88
N LEU A 325 2.53 2.13 -12.85
CA LEU A 325 1.87 2.79 -11.72
C LEU A 325 1.16 4.09 -12.14
N HIS A 326 1.67 4.79 -13.14
CA HIS A 326 0.99 5.91 -13.79
C HIS A 326 -0.33 5.46 -14.43
N ALA A 327 -0.31 4.39 -15.23
CA ALA A 327 -1.52 3.80 -15.83
C ALA A 327 -2.55 3.34 -14.77
N VAL A 328 -2.11 2.78 -13.64
CA VAL A 328 -3.00 2.45 -12.51
C VAL A 328 -3.59 3.73 -11.90
N SER A 329 -2.79 4.79 -11.70
CA SER A 329 -3.27 6.05 -11.13
C SER A 329 -4.28 6.77 -12.05
N ARG A 330 -4.17 6.60 -13.37
CA ARG A 330 -5.13 7.12 -14.37
C ARG A 330 -6.52 6.49 -14.26
N GLU A 331 -6.61 5.23 -13.85
CA GLU A 331 -7.86 4.49 -13.62
C GLU A 331 -8.39 4.61 -12.16
N SER A 332 -7.85 5.56 -11.38
CA SER A 332 -8.17 5.73 -9.95
C SER A 332 -9.62 6.07 -9.61
N ILE A 333 -10.41 6.53 -10.58
CA ILE A 333 -11.87 6.68 -10.45
C ILE A 333 -12.52 5.32 -10.12
N PHE A 334 -12.02 4.22 -10.71
CA PHE A 334 -12.50 2.86 -10.47
C PHE A 334 -11.72 2.20 -9.33
N ASN A 335 -10.39 2.09 -9.46
CA ASN A 335 -9.57 1.30 -8.54
C ASN A 335 -9.28 1.98 -7.17
N LYS A 336 -9.58 3.28 -7.04
CA LYS A 336 -9.39 4.12 -5.84
C LYS A 336 -7.92 4.35 -5.43
N MET A 337 -6.96 4.13 -6.32
CA MET A 337 -5.51 4.21 -6.08
C MET A 337 -4.85 5.29 -6.94
N ASN A 338 -4.92 6.54 -6.50
CA ASN A 338 -4.20 7.67 -7.10
C ASN A 338 -2.68 7.62 -6.80
N SER A 339 -1.93 8.60 -7.34
CA SER A 339 -0.48 8.80 -7.11
C SER A 339 -0.11 8.67 -5.64
N SER A 340 -0.78 9.42 -4.76
CA SER A 340 -0.57 9.42 -3.30
C SER A 340 -0.79 8.05 -2.64
N ASN A 341 -1.90 7.37 -2.97
CA ASN A 341 -2.24 6.05 -2.42
C ASN A 341 -1.26 4.97 -2.87
N LEU A 342 -0.81 5.02 -4.14
CA LEU A 342 0.21 4.10 -4.67
C LEU A 342 1.57 4.38 -4.03
N ALA A 343 1.97 5.65 -3.91
CA ALA A 343 3.23 6.05 -3.29
C ALA A 343 3.34 5.58 -1.84
N CYS A 344 2.28 5.73 -1.05
CA CYS A 344 2.22 5.22 0.33
C CYS A 344 2.36 3.68 0.44
N VAL A 345 2.08 2.94 -0.64
CA VAL A 345 2.27 1.48 -0.71
C VAL A 345 3.65 1.13 -1.27
N PHE A 346 4.17 1.88 -2.23
CA PHE A 346 5.39 1.54 -2.97
C PHE A 346 6.69 2.09 -2.36
N GLY A 347 6.68 3.24 -1.66
CA GLY A 347 7.90 3.90 -1.19
C GLY A 347 8.90 2.96 -0.49
N LEU A 348 8.44 2.25 0.55
CA LEU A 348 9.27 1.27 1.29
C LEU A 348 9.57 -0.04 0.53
N ASN A 349 8.97 -0.29 -0.62
CA ASN A 349 9.34 -1.40 -1.52
C ASN A 349 10.33 -0.93 -2.61
N LEU A 350 10.51 0.38 -2.81
CA LEU A 350 11.48 0.96 -3.76
C LEU A 350 12.80 1.34 -3.08
N ILE A 351 12.75 1.75 -1.80
CA ILE A 351 13.87 2.34 -1.07
C ILE A 351 13.76 2.14 0.45
N TRP A 352 14.90 1.82 1.08
CA TRP A 352 15.10 1.65 2.53
C TRP A 352 16.58 1.95 2.87
N PRO A 353 16.93 2.30 4.11
CA PRO A 353 18.32 2.58 4.51
C PRO A 353 19.21 1.33 4.42
N SER A 354 20.53 1.52 4.34
CA SER A 354 21.50 0.42 4.29
C SER A 354 21.64 -0.34 5.62
N GLN A 355 21.21 0.25 6.73
CA GLN A 355 21.20 -0.35 8.07
C GLN A 355 19.90 0.01 8.80
N GLY A 356 19.43 -0.90 9.67
CA GLY A 356 18.23 -0.70 10.48
C GLY A 356 16.92 -0.66 9.67
N VAL A 357 15.93 0.07 10.18
CA VAL A 357 14.61 0.27 9.56
C VAL A 357 14.37 1.74 9.25
N SER A 358 13.60 2.04 8.20
CA SER A 358 13.24 3.42 7.85
C SER A 358 12.51 4.11 9.01
N SER A 359 13.00 5.27 9.44
CA SER A 359 12.38 6.07 10.49
C SER A 359 10.99 6.58 10.07
N LEU A 360 10.11 6.87 11.04
CA LEU A 360 8.80 7.46 10.75
C LEU A 360 8.91 8.84 10.07
N SER A 361 9.98 9.60 10.33
CA SER A 361 10.26 10.87 9.67
C SER A 361 10.64 10.70 8.19
N ALA A 362 11.34 9.63 7.82
CA ALA A 362 11.68 9.33 6.44
C ALA A 362 10.46 9.02 5.55
N LEU A 363 9.36 8.51 6.12
CA LEU A 363 8.17 8.13 5.34
C LEU A 363 7.58 9.29 4.52
N VAL A 364 7.69 10.54 4.99
CA VAL A 364 7.15 11.71 4.29
C VAL A 364 7.92 12.02 2.99
N PRO A 365 9.25 12.25 3.00
CA PRO A 365 10.01 12.45 1.76
C PRO A 365 10.04 11.23 0.84
N LEU A 366 10.14 10.00 1.38
CA LEU A 366 10.15 8.78 0.55
C LEU A 366 8.83 8.61 -0.23
N ASN A 367 7.68 8.86 0.43
CA ASN A 367 6.38 8.82 -0.24
C ASN A 367 6.21 9.99 -1.21
N MET A 368 6.59 11.22 -0.82
CA MET A 368 6.51 12.40 -1.71
C MET A 368 7.33 12.20 -3.00
N PHE A 369 8.55 11.65 -2.90
CA PHE A 369 9.36 11.33 -4.07
C PHE A 369 8.67 10.29 -4.98
N THR A 370 8.14 9.21 -4.39
CA THR A 370 7.43 8.17 -5.14
C THR A 370 6.14 8.72 -5.80
N GLU A 371 5.42 9.61 -5.13
CA GLU A 371 4.23 10.30 -5.63
C GLU A 371 4.56 11.16 -6.85
N LEU A 372 5.64 11.95 -6.78
CA LEU A 372 6.15 12.75 -7.89
C LEU A 372 6.56 11.88 -9.10
N LEU A 373 7.21 10.72 -8.88
CA LEU A 373 7.56 9.80 -9.96
C LEU A 373 6.34 9.23 -10.70
N ILE A 374 5.25 8.95 -9.98
CA ILE A 374 4.02 8.39 -10.54
C ILE A 374 3.17 9.48 -11.21
N GLU A 375 3.04 10.65 -10.59
CA GLU A 375 2.18 11.73 -11.09
C GLU A 375 2.78 12.46 -12.28
N TYR A 376 4.08 12.77 -12.22
CA TYR A 376 4.80 13.48 -13.28
C TYR A 376 5.65 12.53 -14.14
N TYR A 377 5.26 11.26 -14.24
CA TYR A 377 5.96 10.20 -14.99
C TYR A 377 6.49 10.70 -16.35
N GLU A 378 5.62 11.19 -17.24
CA GLU A 378 6.03 11.70 -18.56
C GLU A 378 7.08 12.82 -18.46
N LYS A 379 6.92 13.77 -17.53
CA LYS A 379 7.86 14.91 -17.37
C LYS A 379 9.20 14.50 -16.75
N ILE A 380 9.27 13.34 -16.11
CA ILE A 380 10.44 12.83 -15.40
C ILE A 380 11.22 11.81 -16.24
N PHE A 381 10.53 10.93 -16.94
CA PHE A 381 11.13 9.81 -17.68
C PHE A 381 11.27 10.04 -19.19
N SER A 382 10.56 11.01 -19.79
CA SER A 382 10.83 11.42 -21.16
C SER A 382 12.23 11.98 -21.31
N THR A 383 12.93 11.52 -22.35
CA THR A 383 14.14 12.15 -22.86
C THR A 383 13.84 13.61 -23.23
N PRO A 384 14.73 14.58 -22.90
CA PRO A 384 14.66 15.89 -23.51
C PRO A 384 14.75 15.75 -25.02
N GLU A 385 13.82 16.35 -25.76
CA GLU A 385 13.93 16.50 -27.21
C GLU A 385 15.25 17.22 -27.52
N ALA A 386 16.02 16.71 -28.47
CA ALA A 386 17.16 17.44 -28.99
C ALA A 386 16.66 18.72 -29.68
N PRO A 387 17.25 19.90 -29.42
CA PRO A 387 16.83 21.14 -30.07
C PRO A 387 17.29 21.16 -31.54
N GLY A 388 16.60 20.40 -32.40
CA GLY A 388 16.98 20.16 -33.79
C GLY A 388 15.83 19.95 -34.78
N GLU A 389 14.67 19.41 -34.35
CA GLU A 389 13.57 19.08 -35.28
C GLU A 389 12.28 19.87 -34.98
N ARG A 390 12.28 21.16 -35.34
CA ARG A 390 11.03 21.89 -35.63
C ARG A 390 10.91 22.09 -37.13
N GLY A 391 10.11 21.26 -37.81
CA GLY A 391 10.02 21.37 -39.27
C GLY A 391 9.12 20.39 -39.99
N LEU A 392 7.84 20.30 -39.62
CA LEU A 392 6.71 20.08 -40.55
C LEU A 392 5.38 20.24 -39.79
N ALA A 393 4.41 20.92 -40.39
CA ALA A 393 3.12 21.23 -39.76
C ALA A 393 2.04 20.18 -40.08
N PRO A 394 0.98 20.03 -39.26
CA PRO A 394 -0.10 19.07 -39.52
C PRO A 394 -0.95 19.46 -40.73
N TRP A 395 -1.48 18.46 -41.44
CA TRP A 395 -2.52 18.65 -42.44
C TRP A 395 -3.86 18.04 -41.96
N GLU A 396 -4.88 18.89 -41.95
CA GLU A 396 -6.31 18.60 -41.88
C GLU A 396 -6.94 19.33 -43.09
N GLN A 397 -8.05 18.93 -43.71
CA GLN A 397 -9.01 17.83 -43.54
C GLN A 397 -9.68 17.64 -44.93
N GLY A 398 -10.30 16.49 -45.23
CA GLY A 398 -11.12 16.40 -46.46
C GLY A 398 -11.66 15.02 -46.78
N SER A 399 -12.98 14.90 -46.98
CA SER A 399 -13.64 13.64 -47.34
C SER A 399 -14.83 13.89 -48.27
N ARG A 400 -14.79 13.31 -49.49
CA ARG A 400 -15.97 12.77 -50.21
C ARG A 400 -15.64 12.12 -51.56
N ALA A 401 -16.62 11.32 -52.02
CA ALA A 401 -16.90 10.86 -53.39
C ALA A 401 -16.11 9.66 -53.97
N ALA A 402 -16.89 8.65 -54.37
CA ALA A 402 -16.67 7.68 -55.45
C ALA A 402 -17.65 8.06 -56.62
N PRO A 403 -17.83 7.35 -57.76
CA PRO A 403 -17.51 5.93 -58.07
C PRO A 403 -17.05 5.61 -59.54
N LEU A 404 -17.09 4.31 -59.91
CA LEU A 404 -17.01 3.70 -61.28
C LEU A 404 -15.60 3.63 -61.93
N GLN A 405 -15.07 2.46 -62.34
CA GLN A 405 -15.35 1.57 -63.50
C GLN A 405 -14.85 2.14 -64.86
N GLU A 406 -14.25 1.38 -65.79
CA GLU A 406 -13.93 -0.08 -65.90
C GLU A 406 -12.38 -0.34 -65.83
N ALA A 407 -11.63 -1.27 -66.49
CA ALA A 407 -11.83 -2.30 -67.53
C ALA A 407 -10.77 -3.43 -67.48
N VAL A 408 -10.74 -4.36 -68.46
CA VAL A 408 -10.02 -5.67 -68.41
C VAL A 408 -9.32 -6.03 -69.73
N PRO A 409 -8.12 -6.67 -69.70
CA PRO A 409 -7.94 -8.01 -70.32
C PRO A 409 -7.15 -8.96 -69.37
N ARG A 410 -7.50 -10.25 -69.15
CA ARG A 410 -7.35 -11.44 -70.03
C ARG A 410 -5.93 -11.58 -70.62
N THR A 411 -5.23 -12.73 -70.55
CA THR A 411 -5.54 -14.11 -70.11
C THR A 411 -4.25 -14.75 -69.52
N GLN A 412 -4.05 -16.04 -69.16
CA GLN A 412 -4.68 -17.34 -69.49
C GLN A 412 -4.64 -18.28 -68.24
N ALA A 413 -4.75 -19.62 -68.39
CA ALA A 413 -4.79 -20.55 -67.24
C ALA A 413 -4.33 -22.01 -67.52
N THR A 414 -3.60 -22.60 -66.56
CA THR A 414 -3.40 -24.04 -66.28
C THR A 414 -2.94 -24.17 -64.81
N GLY A 415 -3.17 -25.25 -64.03
CA GLY A 415 -4.09 -26.38 -64.22
C GLY A 415 -3.86 -27.51 -63.17
N LEU A 416 -4.83 -27.76 -62.28
CA LEU A 416 -4.91 -28.87 -61.29
C LEU A 416 -3.77 -28.94 -60.22
N THR A 417 -3.85 -29.60 -59.06
CA THR A 417 -4.88 -30.45 -58.40
C THR A 417 -4.81 -30.30 -56.85
N LYS A 418 -5.88 -30.65 -56.11
CA LYS A 418 -5.83 -30.82 -54.64
C LYS A 418 -5.57 -32.28 -54.24
N PRO A 419 -4.80 -32.56 -53.17
CA PRO A 419 -4.87 -33.83 -52.42
C PRO A 419 -6.05 -33.83 -51.43
N THR A 420 -6.62 -35.00 -51.17
CA THR A 420 -7.75 -35.22 -50.24
C THR A 420 -7.33 -36.16 -49.10
N LEU A 421 -7.93 -36.00 -47.91
CA LEU A 421 -7.69 -36.82 -46.72
C LEU A 421 -8.16 -38.29 -46.90
N PRO A 422 -7.39 -39.29 -46.40
CA PRO A 422 -7.88 -40.64 -46.18
C PRO A 422 -8.63 -40.78 -44.83
N PRO A 423 -9.50 -41.81 -44.65
CA PRO A 423 -10.43 -41.90 -43.52
C PRO A 423 -9.93 -42.72 -42.32
N SER A 424 -10.59 -42.55 -41.17
CA SER A 424 -10.42 -43.39 -39.97
C SER A 424 -11.20 -44.72 -40.06
N PRO A 425 -10.65 -45.85 -39.56
CA PRO A 425 -11.38 -47.11 -39.42
C PRO A 425 -12.25 -47.15 -38.16
N LEU A 426 -13.35 -47.91 -38.20
CA LEU A 426 -14.33 -48.05 -37.12
C LEU A 426 -14.30 -49.47 -36.49
N MET A 427 -14.41 -49.50 -35.15
CA MET A 427 -14.95 -50.58 -34.28
C MET A 427 -14.82 -52.06 -34.70
N ALA A 428 -14.12 -52.83 -33.87
CA ALA A 428 -14.34 -54.28 -33.73
C ALA A 428 -14.43 -54.66 -32.24
N ALA A 429 -15.65 -54.85 -31.71
CA ALA A 429 -15.87 -55.30 -30.35
C ALA A 429 -15.83 -56.84 -30.25
N ARG A 430 -15.27 -57.39 -29.16
CA ARG A 430 -15.51 -58.78 -28.75
C ARG A 430 -15.80 -58.89 -27.26
N ARG A 431 -16.74 -59.79 -26.95
CA ARG A 431 -17.31 -60.06 -25.61
C ARG A 431 -16.44 -61.07 -24.82
N ARG A 432 -16.90 -61.32 -23.58
CA ARG A 432 -16.55 -62.37 -22.61
C ARG A 432 -15.53 -61.89 -21.57
N LEU A 433 -15.69 -62.20 -20.28
CA LEU A 433 -16.77 -62.93 -19.60
C LEU A 433 -17.69 -61.98 -18.81
#